data_AF-A0A7C9CZ48-F1
#
_entry.id   AF-A0A7C9CZ48-F1
#
_cell.length_a   1.000
_cell.length_b   1.000
_cell.length_c   1.000
_cell.angle_alpha   90.00
_cell.angle_beta   90.00
_cell.angle_gamma   90.00
#
_symmetry.space_group_name_H-M   'P 1'
#
loop_
_entity.id
_entity.type
_entity.pdbx_description
1 polymer ?
#
loop_
_entity_poly.entity_id
_entity_poly.type
_entity_poly.pdbx_seq_one_letter_code
_entity_poly.pdbx_strand_id
1 'polypeptide(L)'
;LHGMWASPWVRRVEIALKIKGILYNYLEEDLKSKSQMLLQYNPVKKLVPVMVHHGRPIPESLIIIEYIDETWNNSPNILPLDPYQRSIVRFWTNFIDLQVLDSLWISSLFLD
;
A
#
# COMPACT_ATOMS: atom_id res chain seq x y z
N LEU A 1 -2.61 -9.88 -1.73
CA LEU A 1 -2.49 -8.42 -2.01
C LEU A 1 -3.38 -8.12 -3.20
N HIS A 2 -4.50 -7.44 -2.97
CA HIS A 2 -5.31 -6.88 -4.05
C HIS A 2 -4.61 -5.64 -4.57
N GLY A 3 -4.32 -5.61 -5.87
CA GLY A 3 -3.46 -4.59 -6.48
C GLY A 3 -3.77 -4.39 -7.95
N MET A 4 -3.33 -3.24 -8.47
CA MET A 4 -3.27 -2.99 -9.91
C MET A 4 -1.79 -2.79 -10.27
N TRP A 5 -1.30 -3.45 -11.32
CA TRP A 5 0.14 -3.52 -11.61
C TRP A 5 0.81 -2.14 -11.82
N ALA A 6 0.09 -1.15 -12.32
CA ALA A 6 0.62 0.20 -12.54
C ALA A 6 0.49 1.13 -11.32
N SER A 7 -0.09 0.66 -10.20
CA SER A 7 -0.35 1.53 -9.03
C SER A 7 0.93 1.73 -8.19
N PRO A 8 1.39 2.98 -7.99
CA PRO A 8 2.58 3.25 -7.17
C PRO A 8 2.36 2.87 -5.70
N TRP A 9 1.14 3.04 -5.18
CA TRP A 9 0.77 2.61 -3.83
C TRP A 9 0.79 1.09 -3.65
N VAL A 10 0.49 0.32 -4.70
CA VAL A 10 0.64 -1.13 -4.67
C VAL A 10 2.12 -1.51 -4.74
N ARG A 11 2.90 -0.89 -5.62
CA ARG A 11 4.33 -1.20 -5.78
C ARG A 11 5.14 -1.01 -4.50
N ARG A 12 4.88 0.05 -3.73
CA ARG A 12 5.56 0.22 -2.43
C ARG A 12 5.25 -0.89 -1.42
N VAL A 13 4.02 -1.44 -1.42
CA VAL A 13 3.67 -2.59 -0.58
C VAL A 13 4.41 -3.84 -1.05
N GLU A 14 4.49 -4.09 -2.36
CA GLU A 14 5.25 -5.22 -2.90
C GLU A 14 6.74 -5.14 -2.52
N ILE A 15 7.34 -3.95 -2.56
CA ILE A 15 8.73 -3.73 -2.12
C ILE A 15 8.88 -4.07 -0.64
N ALA A 16 7.97 -3.62 0.22
CA ALA A 16 8.00 -3.95 1.65
C ALA A 16 7.90 -5.46 1.90
N LEU A 17 6.98 -6.16 1.21
CA LEU A 17 6.85 -7.61 1.30
C LEU A 17 8.13 -8.32 0.86
N LYS A 18 8.75 -7.87 -0.24
CA LYS A 18 10.02 -8.42 -0.76
C LYS A 18 11.19 -8.19 0.19
N ILE A 19 11.33 -6.98 0.77
CA ILE A 19 12.37 -6.67 1.77
C ILE A 19 12.26 -7.62 2.97
N LYS A 20 11.02 -7.90 3.41
CA LYS A 20 10.75 -8.80 4.53
C LYS A 20 10.78 -10.30 4.15
N GLY A 21 10.96 -10.63 2.87
CA GLY A 21 10.93 -12.02 2.39
C GLY A 21 9.56 -12.70 2.54
N ILE A 22 8.48 -11.93 2.61
CA ILE A 22 7.13 -12.44 2.80
C ILE A 22 6.58 -12.91 1.46
N LEU A 23 6.20 -14.19 1.39
CA LEU A 23 5.46 -14.72 0.25
C LEU A 23 4.01 -14.20 0.28
N TYR A 24 3.53 -13.76 -0.87
CA TYR A 24 2.17 -13.24 -1.00
C TYR A 24 1.56 -13.66 -2.34
N ASN A 25 0.25 -13.88 -2.33
CA ASN A 25 -0.52 -14.00 -3.56
C ASN A 25 -0.90 -12.59 -4.02
N TYR A 26 -0.55 -12.25 -5.26
CA TYR A 26 -1.00 -11.03 -5.92
C TYR A 26 -2.32 -11.30 -6.66
N LEU A 27 -3.32 -10.46 -6.43
CA LEU A 27 -4.61 -10.51 -7.11
C LEU A 27 -4.77 -9.20 -7.87
N GLU A 28 -4.71 -9.28 -9.21
CA GLU A 28 -4.91 -8.13 -10.08
C GLU A 28 -6.37 -7.68 -10.03
N GLU A 29 -6.57 -6.39 -9.81
CA GLU A 29 -7.88 -5.73 -9.76
C GLU A 29 -8.05 -4.84 -10.99
N ASP A 30 -9.18 -4.97 -11.67
CA ASP A 30 -9.64 -3.98 -12.63
C ASP A 30 -10.32 -2.83 -11.89
N LEU A 31 -9.73 -1.63 -11.93
CA LEU A 31 -10.28 -0.48 -11.22
C LEU A 31 -11.53 0.12 -11.87
N LYS A 32 -11.81 -0.20 -13.14
CA LYS A 32 -13.07 0.12 -13.84
C LYS A 32 -14.18 -0.88 -13.45
N SER A 33 -13.81 -2.13 -13.17
CA SER A 33 -14.70 -3.23 -12.77
C SER A 33 -14.20 -3.93 -11.51
N LYS A 34 -14.34 -3.26 -10.35
CA LYS A 34 -13.77 -3.70 -9.07
C LYS A 34 -14.37 -5.03 -8.59
N SER A 35 -13.54 -5.93 -8.06
CA SER A 35 -14.01 -7.19 -7.52
C SER A 35 -14.90 -7.01 -6.29
N GLN A 36 -15.83 -7.95 -6.06
CA GLN A 36 -16.66 -7.94 -4.84
C GLN A 36 -15.80 -8.03 -3.57
N MET A 37 -14.70 -8.79 -3.61
CA MET A 37 -13.77 -8.90 -2.48
C MET A 37 -13.13 -7.56 -2.15
N LEU A 38 -12.66 -6.81 -3.14
CA LEU A 38 -12.09 -5.48 -2.92
C LEU A 38 -13.11 -4.54 -2.28
N LEU A 39 -14.35 -4.55 -2.77
CA LEU A 39 -15.44 -3.73 -2.23
C LEU A 39 -15.80 -4.13 -0.79
N GLN A 40 -15.74 -5.41 -0.45
CA GLN A 40 -15.96 -5.89 0.92
C GLN A 40 -14.79 -5.56 1.86
N TYR A 41 -13.56 -5.66 1.38
CA TYR A 41 -12.36 -5.44 2.19
C TYR A 41 -12.00 -3.98 2.40
N ASN A 42 -12.35 -3.10 1.46
CA ASN A 42 -12.19 -1.65 1.59
C ASN A 42 -13.49 -0.93 1.21
N PRO A 43 -14.56 -1.03 2.03
CA PRO A 43 -15.86 -0.46 1.69
C PRO A 43 -15.86 1.08 1.70
N VAL A 44 -14.91 1.70 2.43
CA VAL A 44 -14.78 3.16 2.55
C VAL A 44 -14.20 3.76 1.28
N LYS A 45 -12.97 3.38 0.88
CA LYS A 45 -12.31 3.98 -0.28
C LYS A 45 -12.51 3.18 -1.57
N LYS A 46 -12.72 1.87 -1.48
CA LYS A 46 -12.87 0.97 -2.65
C LYS A 46 -11.68 1.07 -3.61
N LEU A 47 -10.47 1.19 -3.06
CA LEU A 47 -9.22 1.36 -3.81
C LEU A 47 -8.20 0.32 -3.36
N VAL A 48 -7.24 0.07 -4.24
CA VAL A 48 -6.02 -0.71 -3.99
C VAL A 48 -4.88 0.19 -3.49
N PRO A 49 -3.89 -0.33 -2.74
CA PRO A 49 -3.76 -1.72 -2.29
C PRO A 49 -4.70 -2.09 -1.14
N VAL A 50 -5.04 -3.38 -1.09
CA VAL A 50 -5.57 -4.01 0.13
C VAL A 50 -4.79 -5.30 0.40
N MET A 51 -4.09 -5.35 1.53
CA MET A 51 -3.44 -6.57 1.99
C MET A 51 -4.39 -7.35 2.90
N VAL A 52 -4.50 -8.66 2.69
CA VAL A 52 -5.31 -9.53 3.56
C VAL A 52 -4.38 -10.47 4.28
N HIS A 53 -4.28 -10.34 5.60
CA HIS A 53 -3.44 -11.20 6.44
C HIS A 53 -4.33 -11.99 7.41
N HIS A 54 -4.35 -13.32 7.26
CA HIS A 54 -5.24 -14.22 8.02
C HIS A 54 -6.71 -13.80 7.98
N GLY A 55 -7.22 -13.50 6.78
CA GLY A 55 -8.61 -13.07 6.57
C GLY A 55 -8.92 -11.64 7.02
N ARG A 56 -7.95 -10.91 7.58
CA ARG A 56 -8.12 -9.52 8.02
C ARG A 56 -7.63 -8.56 6.94
N PRO A 57 -8.49 -7.73 6.34
CA PRO A 57 -8.09 -6.75 5.35
C PRO A 57 -7.44 -5.52 6.00
N ILE A 58 -6.40 -5.00 5.35
CA ILE A 58 -5.63 -3.82 5.75
C ILE A 58 -5.52 -2.95 4.49
N PRO A 59 -6.28 -1.84 4.40
CA PRO A 59 -6.18 -0.88 3.32
C PRO A 59 -5.07 0.16 3.60
N GLU A 60 -4.82 1.03 2.63
CA GLU A 60 -3.81 2.12 2.66
C GLU A 60 -2.36 1.63 2.65
N SER A 61 -1.62 1.99 1.60
CA SER A 61 -0.25 1.49 1.42
C SER A 61 0.71 1.82 2.57
N LEU A 62 0.58 3.01 3.17
CA LEU A 62 1.45 3.40 4.29
C LEU A 62 1.11 2.63 5.57
N ILE A 63 -0.19 2.43 5.84
CA ILE A 63 -0.64 1.61 6.98
C ILE A 63 -0.21 0.16 6.79
N ILE A 64 -0.32 -0.37 5.57
CA ILE A 64 0.15 -1.72 5.25
C ILE A 64 1.66 -1.85 5.50
N ILE A 65 2.47 -0.87 5.11
CA ILE A 65 3.92 -0.89 5.35
C ILE A 65 4.23 -0.88 6.85
N GLU A 66 3.58 -0.02 7.63
CA GLU A 66 3.75 0.02 9.09
C GLU A 66 3.37 -1.32 9.72
N TYR A 67 2.22 -1.89 9.32
CA TYR A 67 1.78 -3.20 9.78
C TYR A 67 2.79 -4.32 9.45
N ILE A 68 3.32 -4.31 8.22
CA ILE A 68 4.35 -5.27 7.80
C ILE A 68 5.61 -5.13 8.67
N ASP A 69 6.05 -3.90 8.91
CA ASP A 69 7.27 -3.65 9.67
C ASP A 69 7.14 -4.08 11.14
N GLU A 70 5.98 -3.82 11.75
CA GLU A 70 5.69 -4.16 13.14
C GLU A 70 5.40 -5.66 13.35
N THR A 71 4.84 -6.34 12.34
CA THR A 71 4.45 -7.77 12.45
C THR A 71 5.63 -8.71 12.19
N TRP A 72 6.52 -8.39 11.25
CA TRP A 72 7.68 -9.23 10.89
C TRP A 72 8.99 -8.61 11.36
N ASN A 73 9.27 -8.78 12.66
CA ASN A 73 10.44 -8.22 13.35
C ASN A 73 11.74 -9.05 13.18
N ASN A 74 11.68 -10.19 12.48
CA ASN A 74 12.82 -11.08 12.24
C ASN A 74 13.68 -10.67 11.02
N SER A 75 13.39 -9.53 10.41
CA SER A 75 14.04 -8.99 9.22
C SER A 75 14.28 -7.49 9.39
N PRO A 76 15.13 -6.84 8.57
CA PRO A 76 15.47 -5.44 8.74
C PRO A 76 14.25 -4.54 8.85
N ASN A 77 14.33 -3.53 9.72
CA ASN A 77 13.26 -2.54 9.84
C ASN A 77 13.17 -1.73 8.55
N ILE A 78 11.96 -1.55 8.05
CA ILE A 78 11.66 -0.64 6.94
C ILE A 78 11.71 0.80 7.45
N LEU A 79 11.18 1.04 8.65
CA LEU A 79 11.19 2.36 9.27
C LEU A 79 12.37 2.53 10.24
N PRO A 80 12.93 3.74 10.35
CA PRO A 80 13.91 4.05 11.39
C PRO A 80 13.36 3.75 12.79
N LEU A 81 14.21 3.29 13.69
CA LEU A 81 13.84 3.09 15.10
C LEU A 81 13.76 4.41 15.88
N ASP A 82 14.60 5.39 15.51
CA ASP A 82 14.57 6.72 16.10
C ASP A 82 13.25 7.44 15.77
N PRO A 83 12.52 7.94 16.79
CA PRO A 83 11.22 8.58 16.56
C PRO A 83 11.29 9.83 15.67
N TYR A 84 12.38 10.60 15.74
CA TYR A 84 12.55 11.79 14.93
C TYR A 84 12.80 11.43 13.47
N GLN A 85 13.71 10.50 13.18
CA GLN A 85 13.93 10.00 11.83
C GLN A 85 12.66 9.36 11.23
N ARG A 86 11.90 8.61 12.04
CA ARG A 86 10.62 8.04 11.63
C ARG A 86 9.60 9.12 11.27
N SER A 87 9.56 10.23 12.01
CA SER A 87 8.67 11.36 11.70
C SER A 87 9.04 12.05 10.39
N ILE A 88 10.33 12.20 10.09
CA ILE A 88 10.82 12.73 8.81
C ILE A 88 10.40 11.85 7.64
N VAL A 89 10.55 10.52 7.76
CA VAL A 89 10.09 9.58 6.72
C VAL A 89 8.58 9.71 6.52
N ARG A 90 7.79 9.71 7.60
CA ARG A 90 6.32 9.87 7.53
C ARG A 90 5.93 11.18 6.85
N PHE A 91 6.58 12.30 7.20
CA PHE A 91 6.34 13.60 6.57
C PHE A 91 6.55 13.54 5.06
N TRP A 92 7.72 13.05 4.62
CA TRP A 92 8.03 13.01 3.18
C TRP A 92 7.12 12.06 2.41
N THR A 93 6.79 10.90 2.98
CA THR A 93 5.86 9.97 2.33
C THR A 93 4.45 10.57 2.18
N ASN A 94 3.95 11.27 3.20
CA ASN A 94 2.66 11.94 3.13
C ASN A 94 2.69 13.12 2.13
N PHE A 95 3.78 13.89 2.11
CA PHE A 95 3.96 14.96 1.11
C PHE A 95 3.93 14.41 -0.32
N ILE A 96 4.65 13.31 -0.59
CA ILE A 96 4.67 12.67 -1.91
C ILE A 96 3.28 12.18 -2.30
N ASP A 97 2.57 11.52 -1.39
CA ASP A 97 1.23 11.00 -1.66
C ASP A 97 0.27 12.15 -2.04
N LEU A 98 0.26 13.23 -1.25
CA LEU A 98 -0.66 14.37 -1.44
C LEU A 98 -0.32 15.27 -2.62
N GLN A 99 0.97 15.52 -2.88
CA GLN A 99 1.40 16.55 -3.84
C GLN A 99 1.79 15.97 -5.20
N VAL A 100 2.28 14.74 -5.21
CA VAL A 100 2.85 14.12 -6.42
C VAL A 100 1.96 13.00 -6.92
N LEU A 101 1.62 12.02 -6.07
CA LEU A 101 0.91 10.84 -6.55
C LEU A 101 -0.56 11.14 -6.80
N ASP A 102 -1.24 11.87 -5.93
CA ASP A 102 -2.64 12.24 -6.17
C ASP A 102 -2.79 13.10 -7.44
N SER A 103 -1.90 14.06 -7.65
CA SER A 103 -1.93 14.93 -8.84
C SER A 103 -1.63 14.17 -10.15
N LEU A 104 -0.66 13.26 -10.13
CA LEU A 104 -0.32 12.42 -11.29
C LEU A 104 -1.36 11.32 -11.56
N TRP A 105 -1.92 10.73 -10.52
CA TRP A 105 -2.91 9.67 -10.65
C TRP A 105 -4.24 10.19 -11.17
N ILE A 106 -4.71 11.33 -10.63
CA ILE A 106 -5.89 12.04 -11.13
C ILE A 106 -5.70 12.37 -12.61
N SER A 107 -4.56 12.95 -13.00
CA SER A 107 -4.31 13.27 -14.41
C SER A 107 -4.26 12.04 -15.31
N SER A 108 -3.72 10.90 -14.84
CA SER A 108 -3.72 9.63 -15.60
C SER A 108 -5.10 9.00 -15.78
N LEU A 109 -6.06 9.22 -14.87
CA LEU A 109 -7.44 8.73 -14.99
C LEU A 109 -8.28 9.52 -16.00
N PHE A 110 -7.85 10.74 -16.37
CA PHE A 110 -8.57 11.63 -17.28
C PHE A 110 -7.94 11.68 -18.69
N LEU A 111 -6.90 10.90 -18.96
CA LEU A 111 -6.21 10.85 -20.26
C LEU A 111 -6.65 9.69 -21.17
N ASP A 112 -7.66 8.90 -20.75
CA ASP A 112 -8.28 7.82 -21.53
C ASP A 112 -9.75 8.09 -21.85
#